data_AF-A0A2K9NXD2-F1
#
_entry.id   AF-A0A2K9NXD2-F1
#
_cell.length_a   1.000
_cell.length_b   1.000
_cell.length_c   1.000
_cell.angle_alpha   90.00
_cell.angle_beta   90.00
_cell.angle_gamma   90.00
#
_symmetry.space_group_name_H-M   'P 1'
#
loop_
_entity.id
_entity.type
_entity.pdbx_description
1 polymer ?
#
loop_
_entity_poly.entity_id
_entity_poly.type
_entity_poly.pdbx_seq_one_letter_code
_entity_poly.pdbx_strand_id
1 'polypeptide(L)'
;MQVSSLEIVGTALFFLAIIHTFLVSKFEHIADRKPKGSFAANIWHYLAEVEVVFGLWALVFLIFYLFLSGAESAIGYIDSLNYTEPAFVFVIMCIAATRPVVILAEKVIGFFARIIPGVEEKMAFYLSALIIGPILGSFITEPAAMTVTALILLDAFYKTQVSLKFKYATLGLLFVNVSIGGTLTHFAAPPVLMVASKWSWDTVYMLEHFGYKSLLAILISTSLYAFFFKKELKGYVKQKEKKADYLAPAWWKIFFHVVFLFLVVYTAHHPKVFIGVFAFFLGFVKITEKFQDPLKIKTSFLVAFFLAGLVTLGGMQAWWLKPLLSSMSDLALFVGATSLTAITDNAALTYLGSLVELSESSKYSLVAGAVAGGGLTVIANAPNPAGFGILKDTFGADGINPVRLFLWALIPTIIGMICLLVLPTVHFFN
;
A
#
# COMPACT_ATOMS: atom_id res chain seq x y z
N MET A 1 27.59 10.21 21.40
CA MET A 1 27.51 11.13 20.24
C MET A 1 26.89 12.43 20.73
N GLN A 2 27.45 13.56 20.32
CA GLN A 2 26.84 14.88 20.59
C GLN A 2 25.73 15.09 19.54
N VAL A 3 24.49 15.17 19.99
CA VAL A 3 23.32 15.36 19.11
C VAL A 3 23.32 16.80 18.62
N SER A 4 23.21 16.99 17.30
CA SER A 4 23.18 18.31 16.68
C SER A 4 21.82 19.00 16.88
N SER A 5 21.80 20.34 16.79
CA SER A 5 20.54 21.10 16.85
C SER A 5 19.58 20.71 15.72
N LEU A 6 20.11 20.36 14.54
CA LEU A 6 19.31 19.90 13.40
C LEU A 6 18.67 18.54 13.67
N GLU A 7 19.39 17.61 14.30
CA GLU A 7 18.82 16.32 14.71
C GLU A 7 17.70 16.52 15.74
N ILE A 8 17.87 17.42 16.72
CA ILE A 8 16.82 17.71 17.71
C ILE A 8 15.57 18.30 17.04
N VAL A 9 15.74 19.31 16.18
CA VAL A 9 14.63 19.93 15.43
C VAL A 9 13.96 18.90 14.51
N GLY A 10 14.76 18.13 13.78
CA GLY A 10 14.28 17.07 12.91
C GLY A 10 13.46 16.03 13.69
N THR A 11 13.93 15.58 14.85
CA THR A 11 13.20 14.66 15.73
C THR A 11 11.91 15.27 16.26
N ALA A 12 11.92 16.52 16.70
CA ALA A 12 10.70 17.20 17.16
C ALA A 12 9.65 17.29 16.04
N LEU A 13 10.04 17.70 14.83
CA LEU A 13 9.14 17.79 13.67
C LEU A 13 8.66 16.41 13.20
N PHE A 14 9.51 15.39 13.29
CA PHE A 14 9.14 14.00 12.99
C PHE A 14 8.04 13.49 13.95
N PHE A 15 8.17 13.74 15.26
CA PHE A 15 7.11 13.41 16.22
C PHE A 15 5.83 14.22 15.99
N LEU A 16 5.94 15.50 15.62
CA LEU A 16 4.79 16.30 15.23
C LEU A 16 4.09 15.77 13.97
N ALA A 17 4.85 15.22 13.01
CA ALA A 17 4.29 14.51 11.85
C ALA A 17 3.51 13.28 12.28
N ILE A 18 4.06 12.44 13.16
CA ILE A 18 3.34 11.29 13.72
C ILE A 18 2.04 11.72 14.41
N ILE A 19 2.09 12.74 15.27
CA ILE A 19 0.91 13.28 15.95
C ILE A 19 -0.11 13.80 14.94
N HIS A 20 0.33 14.52 13.91
CA HIS A 20 -0.55 15.01 12.83
C HIS A 20 -1.27 13.85 12.14
N THR A 21 -0.59 12.76 11.79
CA THR A 21 -1.24 11.57 11.19
C THR A 21 -2.42 11.06 12.03
N PHE A 22 -2.31 11.07 13.36
CA PHE A 22 -3.42 10.70 14.27
C PHE A 22 -4.54 11.75 14.37
N LEU A 23 -4.27 12.99 13.99
CA LEU A 23 -5.22 14.11 14.04
C LEU A 23 -5.93 14.36 12.71
N VAL A 24 -5.53 13.69 11.63
CA VAL A 24 -6.11 13.83 10.28
C VAL A 24 -7.64 13.74 10.29
N SER A 25 -8.24 12.75 10.97
CA SER A 25 -9.71 12.65 11.04
C SER A 25 -10.33 13.87 11.72
N LYS A 26 -9.69 14.45 12.74
CA LYS A 26 -10.19 15.69 13.36
C LYS A 26 -10.09 16.87 12.40
N PHE A 27 -9.05 16.93 11.57
CA PHE A 27 -8.88 17.97 10.55
C PHE A 27 -9.95 17.86 9.47
N GLU A 28 -10.32 16.65 9.06
CA GLU A 28 -11.45 16.39 8.16
C GLU A 28 -12.77 16.93 8.76
N HIS A 29 -13.06 16.62 10.03
CA HIS A 29 -14.25 17.14 10.72
C HIS A 29 -14.23 18.67 10.85
N ILE A 30 -13.06 19.29 11.01
CA ILE A 30 -12.93 20.75 11.01
C ILE A 30 -13.22 21.30 9.61
N ALA A 31 -12.74 20.64 8.56
CA ALA A 31 -12.98 21.01 7.17
C ALA A 31 -14.48 20.99 6.83
N ASP A 32 -15.18 19.92 7.23
CA ASP A 32 -16.62 19.73 6.99
C ASP A 32 -17.51 20.77 7.70
N ARG A 33 -17.02 21.38 8.78
CA ARG A 33 -17.70 22.47 9.48
C ARG A 33 -17.52 23.83 8.81
N LYS A 34 -16.61 23.97 7.85
CA LYS A 34 -16.38 25.21 7.11
C LYS A 34 -17.30 25.28 5.88
N PRO A 35 -17.59 26.50 5.36
CA PRO A 35 -18.35 26.62 4.12
C PRO A 35 -17.69 25.84 2.99
N LYS A 36 -18.46 24.98 2.30
CA LYS A 36 -17.96 24.16 1.20
C LYS A 36 -17.30 25.03 0.13
N GLY A 37 -16.09 24.65 -0.27
CA GLY A 37 -15.29 25.39 -1.25
C GLY A 37 -14.57 26.64 -0.74
N SER A 38 -14.70 26.98 0.55
CA SER A 38 -13.90 28.07 1.12
C SER A 38 -12.42 27.71 1.17
N PHE A 39 -11.55 28.72 1.08
CA PHE A 39 -10.10 28.53 1.20
C PHE A 39 -9.71 27.81 2.50
N ALA A 40 -10.37 28.17 3.61
CA ALA A 40 -10.17 27.50 4.89
C ALA A 40 -10.59 26.02 4.86
N ALA A 41 -11.74 25.68 4.27
CA ALA A 41 -12.15 24.28 4.11
C ALA A 41 -11.11 23.49 3.31
N ASN A 42 -10.61 24.07 2.21
CA ASN A 42 -9.63 23.41 1.35
C ASN A 42 -8.28 23.19 2.07
N ILE A 43 -7.83 24.13 2.91
CA ILE A 43 -6.65 23.93 3.76
C ILE A 43 -6.87 22.76 4.71
N TRP A 44 -7.99 22.73 5.43
CA TRP A 44 -8.25 21.66 6.40
C TRP A 44 -8.42 20.30 5.73
N HIS A 45 -9.05 20.23 4.55
CA HIS A 45 -9.08 19.01 3.76
C HIS A 45 -7.68 18.59 3.32
N TYR A 46 -6.84 19.53 2.87
CA TYR A 46 -5.46 19.21 2.49
C TYR A 46 -4.62 18.70 3.68
N LEU A 47 -4.78 19.30 4.86
CA LEU A 47 -4.16 18.83 6.10
C LEU A 47 -4.75 17.49 6.59
N ALA A 48 -5.94 17.12 6.12
CA ALA A 48 -6.57 15.84 6.41
C ALA A 48 -6.19 14.72 5.42
N GLU A 49 -5.30 14.97 4.46
CA GLU A 49 -4.75 13.91 3.62
C GLU A 49 -3.54 13.30 4.33
N VAL A 50 -3.58 11.99 4.62
CA VAL A 50 -2.48 11.31 5.35
C VAL A 50 -1.16 11.38 4.58
N GLU A 51 -1.25 11.41 3.24
CA GLU A 51 -0.12 11.49 2.33
C GLU A 51 0.56 12.88 2.33
N VAL A 52 -0.13 13.93 2.81
CA VAL A 52 0.44 15.29 2.88
C VAL A 52 1.34 15.45 4.11
N VAL A 53 1.07 14.71 5.17
CA VAL A 53 1.61 14.97 6.52
C VAL A 53 3.13 15.06 6.54
N PHE A 54 3.84 14.00 6.14
CA PHE A 54 5.31 13.98 6.22
C PHE A 54 5.96 14.95 5.24
N GLY A 55 5.40 15.13 4.04
CA GLY A 55 5.92 16.11 3.08
C GLY A 55 5.78 17.55 3.58
N LEU A 56 4.67 17.88 4.26
CA LEU A 56 4.47 19.19 4.88
C LEU A 56 5.50 19.45 5.99
N TRP A 57 5.70 18.48 6.89
CA TRP A 57 6.66 18.64 7.99
C TRP A 57 8.11 18.64 7.49
N ALA A 58 8.41 17.94 6.40
CA ALA A 58 9.70 18.03 5.73
C ALA A 58 9.97 19.44 5.17
N LEU A 59 8.96 20.09 4.57
CA LEU A 59 9.09 21.49 4.15
C LEU A 59 9.40 22.40 5.35
N VAL A 60 8.70 22.23 6.47
CA VAL A 60 8.98 22.98 7.71
C VAL A 60 10.41 22.72 8.18
N PHE A 61 10.88 21.48 8.16
CA PHE A 61 12.26 21.15 8.53
C PHE A 61 13.28 21.82 7.61
N LEU A 62 13.07 21.83 6.30
CA LEU A 62 13.97 22.51 5.36
C LEU A 62 14.02 24.03 5.59
N ILE A 63 12.91 24.64 6.02
CA ILE A 63 12.90 26.05 6.43
C ILE A 63 13.79 26.25 7.67
N PHE A 64 13.69 25.39 8.69
CA PHE A 64 14.59 25.44 9.84
C PHE A 64 16.05 25.18 9.45
N TYR A 65 16.31 24.21 8.57
CA TYR A 65 17.65 23.90 8.07
C TYR A 65 18.26 25.14 7.40
N LEU A 66 17.50 25.78 6.51
CA LEU A 66 17.90 27.02 5.83
C LEU A 66 18.29 28.12 6.82
N PHE A 67 17.48 28.34 7.87
CA PHE A 67 17.76 29.39 8.87
C PHE A 67 18.93 29.04 9.80
N LEU A 68 19.14 27.77 10.13
CA LEU A 68 20.17 27.35 11.09
C LEU A 68 21.55 27.13 10.44
N SER A 69 21.58 26.74 9.16
CA SER A 69 22.82 26.29 8.50
C SER A 69 23.05 26.88 7.11
N GLY A 70 22.14 27.74 6.63
CA GLY A 70 22.24 28.40 5.33
C GLY A 70 21.76 27.54 4.16
N ALA A 71 21.61 28.18 2.99
CA ALA A 71 21.04 27.57 1.80
C ALA A 71 21.92 26.47 1.21
N GLU A 72 23.24 26.68 1.16
CA GLU A 72 24.19 25.71 0.59
C GLU A 72 24.18 24.39 1.38
N SER A 73 24.22 24.45 2.71
CA SER A 73 24.12 23.27 3.57
C SER A 73 22.77 22.56 3.43
N ALA A 74 21.67 23.32 3.32
CA ALA A 74 20.34 22.75 3.12
C ALA A 74 20.21 22.02 1.78
N ILE A 75 20.76 22.60 0.70
CA ILE A 75 20.82 21.96 -0.62
C ILE A 75 21.71 20.72 -0.56
N GLY A 76 22.90 20.82 0.03
CA GLY A 76 23.82 19.69 0.20
C GLY A 76 23.20 18.54 1.00
N TYR A 77 22.36 18.84 1.99
CA TYR A 77 21.57 17.82 2.69
C TYR A 77 20.59 17.13 1.74
N ILE A 78 19.79 17.88 0.99
CA ILE A 78 18.83 17.30 0.02
C ILE A 78 19.57 16.45 -1.04
N ASP A 79 20.69 16.94 -1.57
CA ASP A 79 21.50 16.24 -2.56
C ASP A 79 22.12 14.94 -2.02
N SER A 80 22.29 14.84 -0.70
CA SER A 80 22.76 13.60 -0.05
C SER A 80 21.67 12.53 0.09
N LEU A 81 20.40 12.89 -0.08
CA LEU A 81 19.26 11.99 0.07
C LEU A 81 18.94 11.26 -1.23
N ASN A 82 18.44 10.04 -1.10
CA ASN A 82 17.96 9.26 -2.24
C ASN A 82 16.44 9.41 -2.41
N TYR A 83 16.02 10.08 -3.49
CA TYR A 83 14.60 10.22 -3.87
C TYR A 83 14.18 9.24 -4.98
N THR A 84 14.99 8.23 -5.29
CA THR A 84 14.69 7.23 -6.32
C THR A 84 13.40 6.49 -6.00
N GLU A 85 13.20 6.06 -4.76
CA GLU A 85 12.03 5.31 -4.32
C GLU A 85 10.74 6.17 -4.38
N PRO A 86 10.68 7.40 -3.82
CA PRO A 86 9.55 8.30 -4.03
C PRO A 86 9.20 8.52 -5.52
N ALA A 87 10.21 8.78 -6.36
CA ALA A 87 10.00 9.00 -7.79
C ALA A 87 9.49 7.74 -8.50
N PHE A 88 10.02 6.57 -8.14
CA PHE A 88 9.57 5.29 -8.66
C PHE A 88 8.11 5.02 -8.29
N VAL A 89 7.72 5.23 -7.02
CA VAL A 89 6.33 5.07 -6.54
C VAL A 89 5.37 5.97 -7.29
N PHE A 90 5.73 7.23 -7.52
CA PHE A 90 4.90 8.15 -8.32
C PHE A 90 4.60 7.57 -9.70
N VAL A 91 5.64 7.13 -10.41
CA VAL A 91 5.54 6.62 -11.79
C VAL A 91 4.77 5.30 -11.84
N ILE A 92 5.17 4.32 -11.03
CA ILE A 92 4.57 2.98 -11.06
C ILE A 92 3.09 3.04 -10.69
N MET A 93 2.70 3.86 -9.69
CA MET A 93 1.29 4.02 -9.32
C MET A 93 0.49 4.71 -10.43
N CYS A 94 1.05 5.69 -11.14
CA CYS A 94 0.37 6.32 -12.27
C CYS A 94 0.05 5.31 -13.37
N ILE A 95 1.00 4.42 -13.70
CA ILE A 95 0.82 3.40 -14.74
C ILE A 95 -0.11 2.28 -14.25
N ALA A 96 0.12 1.75 -13.04
CA ALA A 96 -0.63 0.64 -12.47
C ALA A 96 -2.11 0.96 -12.23
N ALA A 97 -2.42 2.22 -11.90
CA ALA A 97 -3.80 2.66 -11.68
C ALA A 97 -4.60 2.91 -12.99
N THR A 98 -3.99 2.72 -14.15
CA THR A 98 -4.67 2.93 -15.42
C THR A 98 -5.71 1.86 -15.72
N ARG A 99 -6.78 2.28 -16.40
CA ARG A 99 -7.89 1.40 -16.76
C ARG A 99 -7.48 0.13 -17.52
N PRO A 100 -6.55 0.15 -18.49
CA PRO A 100 -6.11 -1.08 -19.17
C PRO A 100 -5.49 -2.12 -18.21
N VAL A 101 -4.72 -1.66 -17.22
CA VAL A 101 -4.10 -2.53 -16.20
C VAL A 101 -5.15 -3.08 -15.24
N VAL A 102 -6.08 -2.23 -14.78
CA VAL A 102 -7.22 -2.62 -13.94
C VAL A 102 -8.09 -3.67 -14.63
N ILE A 103 -8.44 -3.47 -15.91
CA ILE A 103 -9.25 -4.43 -16.69
C ILE A 103 -8.50 -5.75 -16.92
N LEU A 104 -7.18 -5.71 -17.11
CA LEU A 104 -6.39 -6.93 -17.18
C LEU A 104 -6.51 -7.71 -15.86
N ALA A 105 -6.35 -7.05 -14.71
CA ALA A 105 -6.51 -7.67 -13.40
C ALA A 105 -7.92 -8.27 -13.21
N GLU A 106 -8.98 -7.54 -13.58
CA GLU A 106 -10.36 -8.05 -13.55
C GLU A 106 -10.54 -9.31 -14.40
N LYS A 107 -9.98 -9.34 -15.62
CA LYS A 107 -10.03 -10.51 -16.50
C LYS A 107 -9.29 -11.71 -15.93
N VAL A 108 -8.13 -11.48 -15.31
CA VAL A 108 -7.34 -12.54 -14.66
C VAL A 108 -8.13 -13.13 -13.49
N ILE A 109 -8.71 -12.30 -12.61
CA ILE A 109 -9.59 -12.76 -11.53
C ILE A 109 -10.78 -13.55 -12.09
N GLY A 110 -11.48 -13.01 -13.10
CA GLY A 110 -12.61 -13.70 -13.72
C GLY A 110 -12.24 -15.03 -14.38
N PHE A 111 -11.03 -15.15 -14.95
CA PHE A 111 -10.50 -16.39 -15.49
C PHE A 111 -10.27 -17.43 -14.40
N PHE A 112 -9.58 -17.06 -13.32
CA PHE A 112 -9.31 -17.97 -12.21
C PHE A 112 -10.59 -18.43 -11.52
N ALA A 113 -11.60 -17.55 -11.39
CA ALA A 113 -12.91 -17.93 -10.86
C ALA A 113 -13.61 -19.05 -11.65
N ARG A 114 -13.36 -19.16 -12.96
CA ARG A 114 -14.00 -20.19 -13.82
C ARG A 114 -13.32 -21.55 -13.76
N ILE A 115 -12.06 -21.60 -13.34
CA ILE A 115 -11.27 -22.84 -13.32
C ILE A 115 -11.19 -23.49 -11.94
N ILE A 116 -11.66 -22.83 -10.87
CA ILE A 116 -11.72 -23.44 -9.54
C ILE A 116 -12.77 -24.55 -9.56
N PRO A 117 -12.36 -25.83 -9.40
CA PRO A 117 -13.29 -26.95 -9.51
C PRO A 117 -14.12 -27.14 -8.23
N GLY A 118 -15.30 -27.73 -8.37
CA GLY A 118 -16.05 -28.31 -7.24
C GLY A 118 -16.71 -27.30 -6.28
N VAL A 119 -16.80 -26.02 -6.64
CA VAL A 119 -17.48 -24.98 -5.85
C VAL A 119 -18.48 -24.21 -6.70
N GLU A 120 -19.50 -23.63 -6.04
CA GLU A 120 -20.51 -22.80 -6.70
C GLU A 120 -19.88 -21.49 -7.22
N GLU A 121 -20.45 -20.92 -8.30
CA GLU A 121 -19.89 -19.77 -9.02
C GLU A 121 -19.59 -18.57 -8.09
N LYS A 122 -20.53 -18.25 -7.18
CA LYS A 122 -20.36 -17.13 -6.23
C LYS A 122 -19.20 -17.37 -5.25
N MET A 123 -18.99 -18.62 -4.80
CA MET A 123 -17.85 -18.99 -3.96
C MET A 123 -16.54 -19.00 -4.76
N ALA A 124 -16.54 -19.52 -5.98
CA ALA A 124 -15.38 -19.51 -6.87
C ALA A 124 -14.89 -18.08 -7.13
N PHE A 125 -15.83 -17.17 -7.38
CA PHE A 125 -15.54 -15.76 -7.60
C PHE A 125 -15.01 -15.07 -6.33
N TYR A 126 -15.57 -15.38 -5.16
CA TYR A 126 -15.07 -14.89 -3.87
C TYR A 126 -13.63 -15.33 -3.61
N LEU A 127 -13.35 -16.64 -3.76
CA LEU A 127 -12.01 -17.20 -3.61
C LEU A 127 -11.04 -16.54 -4.59
N SER A 128 -11.41 -16.46 -5.86
CA SER A 128 -10.53 -15.88 -6.88
C SER A 128 -10.25 -14.41 -6.61
N ALA A 129 -11.25 -13.60 -6.28
CA ALA A 129 -11.07 -12.19 -5.99
C ALA A 129 -10.11 -11.97 -4.81
N LEU A 130 -10.25 -12.71 -3.73
CA LEU A 130 -9.47 -12.54 -2.50
C LEU A 130 -8.15 -13.31 -2.46
N ILE A 131 -7.90 -14.21 -3.41
CA ILE A 131 -6.60 -14.85 -3.60
C ILE A 131 -5.83 -14.11 -4.70
N ILE A 132 -6.37 -14.11 -5.92
CA ILE A 132 -5.69 -13.60 -7.10
C ILE A 132 -5.59 -12.08 -7.08
N GLY A 133 -6.63 -11.37 -6.65
CA GLY A 133 -6.60 -9.91 -6.56
C GLY A 133 -5.44 -9.40 -5.70
N PRO A 134 -5.31 -9.85 -4.44
CA PRO A 134 -4.17 -9.51 -3.60
C PRO A 134 -2.80 -9.93 -4.15
N ILE A 135 -2.67 -11.13 -4.72
CA ILE A 135 -1.41 -11.58 -5.34
C ILE A 135 -1.02 -10.70 -6.53
N LEU A 136 -2.00 -10.24 -7.32
CA LEU A 136 -1.75 -9.31 -8.41
C LEU A 136 -1.11 -8.01 -7.91
N GLY A 137 -1.29 -7.64 -6.64
CA GLY A 137 -0.60 -6.54 -5.99
C GLY A 137 0.92 -6.57 -6.21
N SER A 138 1.52 -7.76 -6.16
CA SER A 138 2.95 -7.96 -6.45
C SER A 138 3.39 -7.68 -7.89
N PHE A 139 2.46 -7.63 -8.84
CA PHE A 139 2.76 -7.42 -10.26
C PHE A 139 2.32 -6.05 -10.77
N ILE A 140 1.37 -5.40 -10.09
CA ILE A 140 0.92 -4.05 -10.44
C ILE A 140 1.35 -3.06 -9.35
N THR A 141 0.67 -3.03 -8.22
CA THR A 141 0.98 -2.36 -6.93
C THR A 141 -0.15 -2.69 -5.96
N GLU A 142 0.07 -2.57 -4.65
CA GLU A 142 -1.00 -2.79 -3.66
C GLU A 142 -2.22 -1.85 -3.83
N PRO A 143 -2.09 -0.53 -4.07
CA PRO A 143 -3.25 0.35 -4.25
C PRO A 143 -4.11 -0.01 -5.47
N ALA A 144 -3.48 -0.44 -6.57
CA ALA A 144 -4.21 -0.87 -7.76
C ALA A 144 -4.95 -2.19 -7.52
N ALA A 145 -4.29 -3.17 -6.89
CA ALA A 145 -4.91 -4.44 -6.51
C ALA A 145 -6.07 -4.26 -5.54
N MET A 146 -5.92 -3.39 -4.54
CA MET A 146 -6.98 -3.01 -3.61
C MET A 146 -8.19 -2.42 -4.35
N THR A 147 -7.95 -1.45 -5.23
CA THR A 147 -9.02 -0.77 -5.99
C THR A 147 -9.82 -1.77 -6.84
N VAL A 148 -9.12 -2.58 -7.64
CA VAL A 148 -9.75 -3.60 -8.51
C VAL A 148 -10.58 -4.57 -7.67
N THR A 149 -9.95 -5.14 -6.63
CA THR A 149 -10.59 -6.18 -5.83
C THR A 149 -11.78 -5.62 -5.05
N ALA A 150 -11.67 -4.42 -4.49
CA ALA A 150 -12.77 -3.75 -3.79
C ALA A 150 -13.95 -3.44 -4.74
N LEU A 151 -13.70 -2.99 -5.98
CA LEU A 151 -14.77 -2.76 -6.96
C LEU A 151 -15.47 -4.06 -7.37
N ILE A 152 -14.69 -5.13 -7.59
CA ILE A 152 -15.21 -6.46 -7.87
C ILE A 152 -16.10 -6.95 -6.71
N LEU A 153 -15.61 -6.82 -5.48
CA LEU A 153 -16.36 -7.23 -4.29
C LEU A 153 -17.61 -6.37 -4.08
N LEU A 154 -17.52 -5.06 -4.34
CA LEU A 154 -18.63 -4.12 -4.25
C LEU A 154 -19.81 -4.59 -5.12
N ASP A 155 -19.52 -4.86 -6.39
CA ASP A 155 -20.54 -5.23 -7.37
C ASP A 155 -21.03 -6.68 -7.18
N ALA A 156 -20.15 -7.62 -6.81
CA ALA A 156 -20.52 -9.04 -6.67
C ALA A 156 -21.20 -9.38 -5.33
N PHE A 157 -20.87 -8.67 -4.24
CA PHE A 157 -21.31 -9.04 -2.89
C PHE A 157 -21.94 -7.89 -2.11
N TYR A 158 -21.29 -6.72 -2.01
CA TYR A 158 -21.69 -5.71 -1.02
C TYR A 158 -23.00 -4.97 -1.37
N LYS A 159 -23.33 -4.87 -2.67
CA LYS A 159 -24.62 -4.36 -3.15
C LYS A 159 -25.75 -5.38 -3.06
N THR A 160 -25.46 -6.63 -2.74
CA THR A 160 -26.46 -7.68 -2.54
C THR A 160 -26.87 -7.76 -1.07
N GLN A 161 -27.94 -8.50 -0.78
CA GLN A 161 -28.41 -8.74 0.60
C GLN A 161 -27.49 -9.75 1.29
N VAL A 162 -26.36 -9.27 1.82
CA VAL A 162 -25.39 -10.04 2.64
C VAL A 162 -25.34 -9.50 4.07
N SER A 163 -24.91 -10.33 5.01
CA SER A 163 -24.86 -9.93 6.41
C SER A 163 -23.78 -8.88 6.67
N LEU A 164 -23.98 -8.04 7.69
CA LEU A 164 -22.96 -7.09 8.11
C LEU A 164 -21.67 -7.80 8.57
N LYS A 165 -21.80 -8.98 9.16
CA LYS A 165 -20.66 -9.83 9.57
C LYS A 165 -19.82 -10.22 8.36
N PHE A 166 -20.45 -10.66 7.27
CA PHE A 166 -19.77 -10.99 6.01
C PHE A 166 -19.05 -9.78 5.44
N LYS A 167 -19.67 -8.59 5.44
CA LYS A 167 -19.05 -7.36 4.94
C LYS A 167 -17.78 -7.00 5.72
N TYR A 168 -17.84 -6.95 7.05
CA TYR A 168 -16.63 -6.64 7.84
C TYR A 168 -15.55 -7.72 7.71
N ALA A 169 -15.94 -9.00 7.72
CA ALA A 169 -15.03 -10.12 7.55
C ALA A 169 -14.29 -10.05 6.21
N THR A 170 -15.03 -9.85 5.13
CA THR A 170 -14.48 -9.75 3.77
C THR A 170 -13.56 -8.54 3.63
N LEU A 171 -13.93 -7.39 4.23
CA LEU A 171 -13.12 -6.18 4.20
C LEU A 171 -11.80 -6.35 4.96
N GLY A 172 -11.84 -6.89 6.18
CA GLY A 172 -10.63 -7.17 6.96
C GLY A 172 -9.72 -8.18 6.27
N LEU A 173 -10.29 -9.23 5.69
CA LEU A 173 -9.54 -10.20 4.89
C LEU A 173 -8.90 -9.56 3.66
N LEU A 174 -9.62 -8.69 2.94
CA LEU A 174 -9.07 -7.97 1.79
C LEU A 174 -7.86 -7.12 2.19
N PHE A 175 -7.96 -6.36 3.29
CA PHE A 175 -6.89 -5.48 3.76
C PHE A 175 -5.62 -6.28 4.10
N VAL A 176 -5.77 -7.35 4.88
CA VAL A 176 -4.64 -8.20 5.24
C VAL A 176 -4.05 -8.90 4.02
N ASN A 177 -4.89 -9.49 3.17
CA ASN A 177 -4.40 -10.20 2.00
C ASN A 177 -3.67 -9.26 1.04
N VAL A 178 -4.16 -8.04 0.79
CA VAL A 178 -3.47 -7.08 -0.08
C VAL A 178 -2.11 -6.68 0.52
N SER A 179 -2.06 -6.44 1.83
CA SER A 179 -0.82 -6.08 2.52
C SER A 179 0.25 -7.17 2.38
N ILE A 180 -0.08 -8.43 2.65
CA ILE A 180 0.89 -9.54 2.50
C ILE A 180 1.06 -9.98 1.04
N GLY A 181 0.07 -9.77 0.18
CA GLY A 181 0.07 -10.16 -1.23
C GLY A 181 1.00 -9.32 -2.11
N GLY A 182 1.49 -8.18 -1.60
CA GLY A 182 2.49 -7.35 -2.26
C GLY A 182 3.93 -7.83 -2.10
N THR A 183 4.20 -8.88 -1.35
CA THR A 183 5.58 -9.31 -1.00
C THR A 183 6.17 -10.40 -1.89
N LEU A 184 5.55 -10.74 -3.03
CA LEU A 184 6.15 -11.67 -3.99
C LEU A 184 7.20 -10.98 -4.87
N THR A 185 7.23 -9.65 -4.92
CA THR A 185 8.25 -8.87 -5.63
C THR A 185 8.78 -7.75 -4.74
N HIS A 186 9.94 -7.19 -5.10
CA HIS A 186 10.63 -6.18 -4.31
C HIS A 186 10.13 -4.74 -4.52
N PHE A 187 9.24 -4.52 -5.50
CA PHE A 187 8.83 -3.18 -5.93
C PHE A 187 7.35 -2.85 -5.68
N ALA A 188 6.54 -3.84 -5.30
CA ALA A 188 5.10 -3.72 -5.25
C ALA A 188 4.54 -3.18 -3.93
N ALA A 189 5.08 -3.67 -2.82
CA ALA A 189 4.72 -3.23 -1.48
C ALA A 189 5.60 -2.04 -1.05
N PRO A 190 5.03 -0.88 -0.70
CA PRO A 190 5.78 0.24 -0.13
C PRO A 190 6.78 -0.17 0.98
N PRO A 191 6.41 -1.00 1.99
CA PRO A 191 7.37 -1.38 3.05
C PRO A 191 8.57 -2.18 2.56
N VAL A 192 8.42 -2.93 1.47
CA VAL A 192 9.53 -3.68 0.86
C VAL A 192 10.37 -2.74 0.01
N LEU A 193 9.72 -1.88 -0.79
CA LEU A 193 10.41 -0.94 -1.67
C LEU A 193 11.34 0.00 -0.90
N MET A 194 10.91 0.47 0.29
CA MET A 194 11.71 1.39 1.13
C MET A 194 13.04 0.78 1.60
N VAL A 195 13.18 -0.54 1.55
CA VAL A 195 14.37 -1.24 2.03
C VAL A 195 15.08 -2.05 0.94
N ALA A 196 14.40 -2.37 -0.17
CA ALA A 196 14.88 -3.27 -1.20
C ALA A 196 16.23 -2.84 -1.78
N SER A 197 16.36 -1.57 -2.20
CA SER A 197 17.64 -1.08 -2.73
C SER A 197 18.73 -1.02 -1.66
N LYS A 198 18.36 -0.74 -0.40
CA LYS A 198 19.33 -0.61 0.70
C LYS A 198 19.89 -1.95 1.14
N TRP A 199 19.06 -2.98 1.17
CA TRP A 199 19.43 -4.34 1.59
C TRP A 199 19.67 -5.29 0.42
N SER A 200 19.64 -4.78 -0.81
CA SER A 200 19.83 -5.55 -2.04
C SER A 200 18.86 -6.73 -2.19
N TRP A 201 17.61 -6.53 -1.76
CA TRP A 201 16.56 -7.53 -1.95
C TRP A 201 15.99 -7.40 -3.35
N ASP A 202 16.12 -8.47 -4.13
CA ASP A 202 15.51 -8.58 -5.44
C ASP A 202 14.22 -9.42 -5.39
N THR A 203 13.61 -9.64 -6.55
CA THR A 203 12.39 -10.46 -6.62
C THR A 203 12.63 -11.92 -6.19
N VAL A 204 13.84 -12.46 -6.39
CA VAL A 204 14.16 -13.84 -6.00
C VAL A 204 14.17 -13.94 -4.48
N TYR A 205 14.88 -13.04 -3.80
CA TYR A 205 14.89 -12.94 -2.35
C TYR A 205 13.46 -12.83 -1.80
N MET A 206 12.63 -11.96 -2.38
CA MET A 206 11.25 -11.80 -1.94
C MET A 206 10.43 -13.09 -2.08
N LEU A 207 10.56 -13.81 -3.20
CA LEU A 207 9.86 -15.10 -3.40
C LEU A 207 10.30 -16.18 -2.41
N GLU A 208 11.61 -16.27 -2.15
CA GLU A 208 12.24 -17.28 -1.28
C GLU A 208 11.96 -17.05 0.22
N HIS A 209 11.93 -15.79 0.64
CA HIS A 209 11.79 -15.42 2.04
C HIS A 209 10.35 -15.05 2.44
N PHE A 210 9.57 -14.42 1.57
CA PHE A 210 8.24 -13.87 1.91
C PHE A 210 7.11 -14.43 1.04
N GLY A 211 7.28 -14.45 -0.28
CA GLY A 211 6.20 -14.57 -1.25
C GLY A 211 5.39 -15.85 -1.09
N TYR A 212 6.05 -16.99 -0.94
CA TYR A 212 5.36 -18.27 -0.77
C TYR A 212 4.64 -18.38 0.60
N LYS A 213 5.19 -17.74 1.65
CA LYS A 213 4.58 -17.68 2.98
C LYS A 213 3.31 -16.83 2.96
N SER A 214 3.38 -15.67 2.31
CA SER A 214 2.22 -14.79 2.05
C SER A 214 1.16 -15.51 1.22
N LEU A 215 1.56 -16.22 0.16
CA LEU A 215 0.64 -17.00 -0.66
C LEU A 215 -0.12 -18.04 0.16
N LEU A 216 0.58 -18.80 1.01
CA LEU A 216 -0.05 -19.79 1.87
C LEU A 216 -1.00 -19.13 2.90
N ALA A 217 -0.59 -18.02 3.50
CA ALA A 217 -1.44 -17.25 4.41
C ALA A 217 -2.72 -16.75 3.74
N ILE A 218 -2.63 -16.22 2.52
CA ILE A 218 -3.78 -15.79 1.71
C ILE A 218 -4.71 -16.97 1.41
N LEU A 219 -4.15 -18.11 0.98
CA LEU A 219 -4.93 -19.31 0.67
C LEU A 219 -5.68 -19.84 1.89
N ILE A 220 -5.00 -19.96 3.04
CA ILE A 220 -5.59 -20.44 4.30
C ILE A 220 -6.67 -19.47 4.77
N SER A 221 -6.36 -18.18 4.87
CA SER A 221 -7.29 -17.16 5.37
C SER A 221 -8.54 -17.06 4.50
N THR A 222 -8.35 -17.04 3.17
CA THR A 222 -9.48 -16.92 2.24
C THR A 222 -10.36 -18.17 2.25
N SER A 223 -9.75 -19.36 2.31
CA SER A 223 -10.49 -20.62 2.38
C SER A 223 -11.28 -20.73 3.69
N LEU A 224 -10.68 -20.32 4.81
CA LEU A 224 -11.34 -20.29 6.12
C LEU A 224 -12.58 -19.39 6.10
N TYR A 225 -12.45 -18.17 5.57
CA TYR A 225 -13.56 -17.22 5.49
C TYR A 225 -14.63 -17.70 4.51
N ALA A 226 -14.24 -18.23 3.35
CA ALA A 226 -15.16 -18.78 2.38
C ALA A 226 -15.96 -19.96 2.97
N PHE A 227 -15.32 -20.82 3.76
CA PHE A 227 -16.00 -21.91 4.47
C PHE A 227 -16.95 -21.40 5.55
N PHE A 228 -16.52 -20.44 6.37
CA PHE A 228 -17.34 -19.86 7.44
C PHE A 228 -18.61 -19.20 6.89
N PHE A 229 -18.50 -18.51 5.75
CA PHE A 229 -19.60 -17.82 5.09
C PHE A 229 -20.19 -18.59 3.90
N LYS A 230 -19.97 -19.92 3.80
CA LYS A 230 -20.41 -20.74 2.67
C LYS A 230 -21.90 -20.60 2.34
N LYS A 231 -22.75 -20.32 3.33
CA LYS A 231 -24.19 -20.09 3.14
C LYS A 231 -24.49 -18.79 2.38
N GLU A 232 -23.72 -17.73 2.63
CA GLU A 232 -23.84 -16.45 1.92
C GLU A 232 -23.22 -16.48 0.52
N LEU A 233 -22.31 -17.44 0.29
CA LEU A 233 -21.61 -17.68 -0.97
C LEU A 233 -22.27 -18.71 -1.89
N LYS A 234 -23.48 -19.17 -1.57
CA LYS A 234 -24.28 -20.01 -2.46
C LYS A 234 -24.87 -19.22 -3.63
N GLY A 235 -25.04 -19.90 -4.75
CA GLY A 235 -25.64 -19.42 -5.98
C GLY A 235 -24.62 -18.86 -6.97
N TYR A 236 -25.11 -17.96 -7.82
CA TYR A 236 -24.35 -17.33 -8.90
C TYR A 236 -24.15 -15.84 -8.62
N VAL A 237 -23.11 -15.27 -9.20
CA VAL A 237 -22.93 -13.81 -9.19
C VAL A 237 -23.88 -13.24 -10.22
N LYS A 238 -24.80 -12.36 -9.82
CA LYS A 238 -25.62 -11.62 -10.79
C LYS A 238 -24.69 -10.77 -11.65
N GLN A 239 -24.48 -11.19 -12.90
CA GLN A 239 -23.72 -10.40 -13.86
C GLN A 239 -24.44 -9.09 -14.10
N LYS A 240 -23.71 -7.98 -13.97
CA LYS A 240 -24.17 -6.66 -14.35
C LYS A 240 -24.26 -6.62 -15.87
N GLU A 241 -25.33 -6.04 -16.41
CA GLU A 241 -25.31 -5.56 -17.79
C GLU A 241 -24.15 -4.56 -17.91
N LYS A 242 -23.24 -4.81 -18.86
CA LYS A 242 -22.13 -3.88 -19.14
C LYS A 242 -22.76 -2.52 -19.49
N LYS A 243 -22.47 -1.48 -18.71
CA LYS A 243 -22.81 -0.10 -19.10
C LYS A 243 -22.22 0.15 -20.49
N ALA A 244 -23.08 0.51 -21.44
CA ALA A 244 -22.78 0.63 -22.87
C ALA A 244 -21.75 1.72 -23.22
N ASP A 245 -21.41 2.62 -22.29
CA ASP A 245 -20.75 3.89 -22.61
C ASP A 245 -19.21 3.87 -22.68
N TYR A 246 -18.55 2.73 -22.46
CA TYR A 246 -17.09 2.69 -22.51
C TYR A 246 -16.55 1.60 -23.44
N LEU A 247 -15.82 2.02 -24.47
CA LEU A 247 -15.06 1.13 -25.34
C LEU A 247 -14.02 0.39 -24.50
N ALA A 248 -14.18 -0.92 -24.35
CA ALA A 248 -13.16 -1.75 -23.70
C ALA A 248 -11.81 -1.52 -24.42
N PRO A 249 -10.71 -1.29 -23.68
CA PRO A 249 -9.41 -1.05 -24.31
C PRO A 249 -9.02 -2.30 -25.12
N ALA A 250 -8.66 -2.07 -26.38
CA ALA A 250 -8.15 -3.11 -27.26
C ALA A 250 -6.90 -3.77 -26.63
N TRP A 251 -6.71 -5.06 -26.88
CA TRP A 251 -5.63 -5.86 -26.27
C TRP A 251 -4.24 -5.26 -26.46
N TRP A 252 -3.96 -4.63 -27.61
CA TRP A 252 -2.68 -3.97 -27.86
C TRP A 252 -2.42 -2.81 -26.89
N LYS A 253 -3.46 -2.08 -26.45
CA LYS A 253 -3.32 -1.00 -25.46
C LYS A 253 -2.94 -1.56 -24.08
N ILE A 254 -3.59 -2.65 -23.68
CA ILE A 254 -3.25 -3.38 -22.45
C ILE A 254 -1.79 -3.82 -22.52
N PHE A 255 -1.38 -4.42 -23.65
CA PHE A 255 -0.01 -4.87 -23.87
C PHE A 255 1.00 -3.73 -23.67
N PHE A 256 0.83 -2.57 -24.32
CA PHE A 256 1.76 -1.46 -24.15
C PHE A 256 1.79 -0.92 -22.72
N HIS A 257 0.66 -0.82 -22.01
CA HIS A 257 0.66 -0.44 -20.60
C HIS A 257 1.49 -1.40 -19.74
N VAL A 258 1.36 -2.71 -19.98
CA VAL A 258 2.16 -3.73 -19.30
C VAL A 258 3.64 -3.62 -19.66
N VAL A 259 3.97 -3.35 -20.92
CA VAL A 259 5.37 -3.11 -21.35
C VAL A 259 5.96 -1.89 -20.66
N PHE A 260 5.25 -0.76 -20.60
CA PHE A 260 5.71 0.43 -19.88
C PHE A 260 5.90 0.16 -18.38
N LEU A 261 4.94 -0.54 -17.76
CA LEU A 261 5.05 -0.96 -16.38
C LEU A 261 6.29 -1.84 -16.14
N PHE A 262 6.51 -2.84 -16.99
CA PHE A 262 7.69 -3.70 -16.95
C PHE A 262 8.99 -2.91 -17.12
N LEU A 263 9.06 -1.99 -18.09
CA LEU A 263 10.26 -1.18 -18.33
C LEU A 263 10.61 -0.29 -17.13
N VAL A 264 9.60 0.31 -16.48
CA VAL A 264 9.81 1.09 -15.26
C VAL A 264 10.37 0.23 -14.14
N VAL A 265 9.79 -0.95 -13.91
CA VAL A 265 10.28 -1.92 -12.89
C VAL A 265 11.70 -2.38 -13.21
N TYR A 266 11.96 -2.78 -14.46
CA TYR A 266 13.27 -3.25 -14.90
C TYR A 266 14.37 -2.18 -14.75
N THR A 267 13.99 -0.90 -14.89
CA THR A 267 14.91 0.23 -14.79
C THR A 267 14.80 0.98 -13.45
N ALA A 268 14.23 0.36 -12.41
CA ALA A 268 13.98 1.00 -11.11
C ALA A 268 15.24 1.60 -10.45
N HIS A 269 16.41 1.02 -10.67
CA HIS A 269 17.70 1.53 -10.17
C HIS A 269 18.26 2.71 -10.99
N HIS A 270 17.60 3.09 -12.08
CA HIS A 270 18.03 4.15 -13.00
C HIS A 270 16.94 5.23 -13.14
N PRO A 271 16.84 6.19 -12.18
CA PRO A 271 15.76 7.18 -12.14
C PRO A 271 15.62 8.00 -13.42
N LYS A 272 16.75 8.40 -14.02
CA LYS A 272 16.75 9.13 -15.29
C LYS A 272 16.08 8.34 -16.42
N VAL A 273 16.24 7.02 -16.42
CA VAL A 273 15.69 6.13 -17.46
C VAL A 273 14.20 5.92 -17.22
N PHE A 274 13.77 5.51 -16.03
CA PHE A 274 12.34 5.26 -15.79
C PHE A 274 11.49 6.54 -15.88
N ILE A 275 12.04 7.71 -15.55
CA ILE A 275 11.37 9.00 -15.78
C ILE A 275 11.20 9.26 -17.28
N GLY A 276 12.20 8.94 -18.10
CA GLY A 276 12.10 9.00 -19.55
C GLY A 276 11.02 8.06 -20.10
N VAL A 277 11.01 6.80 -19.64
CA VAL A 277 9.97 5.81 -19.96
C VAL A 277 8.57 6.34 -19.58
N PHE A 278 8.45 6.96 -18.41
CA PHE A 278 7.19 7.58 -17.98
C PHE A 278 6.75 8.74 -18.88
N ALA A 279 7.68 9.59 -19.32
CA ALA A 279 7.37 10.66 -20.27
C ALA A 279 6.81 10.12 -21.60
N PHE A 280 7.40 9.04 -22.12
CA PHE A 280 6.84 8.34 -23.30
C PHE A 280 5.48 7.72 -23.02
N PHE A 281 5.28 7.14 -21.84
CA PHE A 281 3.98 6.61 -21.41
C PHE A 281 2.90 7.71 -21.36
N LEU A 282 3.21 8.90 -20.85
CA LEU A 282 2.27 10.03 -20.86
C LEU A 282 1.88 10.42 -22.29
N GLY A 283 2.83 10.42 -23.23
CA GLY A 283 2.58 10.63 -24.65
C GLY A 283 1.66 9.55 -25.25
N PHE A 284 1.93 8.27 -24.94
CA PHE A 284 1.07 7.16 -25.34
C PHE A 284 -0.36 7.33 -24.80
N VAL A 285 -0.48 7.67 -23.51
CA VAL A 285 -1.76 7.88 -22.85
C VAL A 285 -2.55 9.00 -23.49
N LYS A 286 -1.87 10.09 -23.87
CA LYS A 286 -2.50 11.21 -24.58
C LYS A 286 -3.07 10.78 -25.93
N ILE A 287 -2.37 9.93 -26.68
CA ILE A 287 -2.84 9.38 -27.96
C ILE A 287 -4.04 8.44 -27.75
N THR A 288 -4.06 7.68 -26.67
CA THR A 288 -5.13 6.71 -26.36
C THR A 288 -6.17 7.23 -25.37
N GLU A 289 -6.27 8.55 -25.14
CA GLU A 289 -7.09 9.15 -24.08
C GLU A 289 -8.56 8.70 -24.10
N LYS A 290 -9.12 8.45 -25.29
CA LYS A 290 -10.50 7.98 -25.47
C LYS A 290 -10.80 6.59 -24.89
N PHE A 291 -9.77 5.83 -24.50
CA PHE A 291 -9.88 4.44 -24.05
C PHE A 291 -9.46 4.24 -22.59
N GLN A 292 -9.22 5.32 -21.85
CA GLN A 292 -8.83 5.24 -20.45
C GLN A 292 -9.41 6.39 -19.65
N ASP A 293 -9.46 6.18 -18.33
CA ASP A 293 -9.83 7.24 -17.41
C ASP A 293 -8.64 8.20 -17.22
N PRO A 294 -8.86 9.44 -16.76
CA PRO A 294 -7.78 10.35 -16.43
C PRO A 294 -6.76 9.71 -15.50
N LEU A 295 -5.48 9.95 -15.76
CA LEU A 295 -4.40 9.43 -14.93
C LEU A 295 -4.53 9.96 -13.49
N LYS A 296 -4.29 9.09 -12.51
CA LYS A 296 -4.35 9.42 -11.07
C LYS A 296 -3.10 10.17 -10.59
N ILE A 297 -2.65 11.18 -11.34
CA ILE A 297 -1.41 11.93 -11.07
C ILE A 297 -1.43 12.52 -9.66
N LYS A 298 -2.53 13.18 -9.26
CA LYS A 298 -2.65 13.79 -7.92
C LYS A 298 -2.44 12.74 -6.82
N THR A 299 -3.16 11.63 -6.86
CA THR A 299 -3.07 10.58 -5.84
C THR A 299 -1.68 9.97 -5.79
N SER A 300 -1.11 9.61 -6.94
CA SER A 300 0.24 9.05 -7.01
C SER A 300 1.30 10.04 -6.53
N PHE A 301 1.14 11.33 -6.83
CA PHE A 301 2.07 12.37 -6.39
C PHE A 301 2.02 12.58 -4.88
N LEU A 302 0.83 12.58 -4.27
CA LEU A 302 0.70 12.72 -2.83
C LEU A 302 1.41 11.57 -2.09
N VAL A 303 1.27 10.32 -2.56
CA VAL A 303 2.01 9.19 -1.97
C VAL A 303 3.53 9.37 -2.11
N ALA A 304 4.01 9.82 -3.27
CA ALA A 304 5.43 10.13 -3.43
C ALA A 304 5.89 11.30 -2.56
N PHE A 305 5.04 12.31 -2.35
CA PHE A 305 5.30 13.45 -1.46
C PHE A 305 5.41 13.02 0.00
N PHE A 306 4.57 12.09 0.45
CA PHE A 306 4.69 11.43 1.75
C PHE A 306 6.05 10.75 1.91
N LEU A 307 6.43 9.89 0.96
CA LEU A 307 7.68 9.14 1.00
C LEU A 307 8.89 10.07 0.92
N ALA A 308 8.85 11.10 0.08
CA ALA A 308 9.90 12.12 0.01
C ALA A 308 10.02 12.87 1.35
N GLY A 309 8.91 13.17 2.01
CA GLY A 309 8.89 13.75 3.34
C GLY A 309 9.51 12.85 4.40
N LEU A 310 9.20 11.56 4.36
CA LEU A 310 9.84 10.55 5.19
C LEU A 310 11.34 10.51 4.95
N VAL A 311 11.78 10.46 3.69
CA VAL A 311 13.22 10.48 3.35
C VAL A 311 13.91 11.70 3.96
N THR A 312 13.30 12.86 3.78
CA THR A 312 13.83 14.16 4.24
C THR A 312 13.90 14.28 5.76
N LEU A 313 12.91 13.80 6.50
CA LEU A 313 12.90 13.87 7.97
C LEU A 313 13.62 12.71 8.65
N GLY A 314 13.61 11.54 7.99
CA GLY A 314 14.05 10.29 8.58
C GLY A 314 15.55 10.23 8.82
N GLY A 315 16.38 10.79 7.92
CA GLY A 315 17.83 10.79 8.09
C GLY A 315 18.28 11.33 9.45
N MET A 316 17.54 12.30 9.99
CA MET A 316 17.79 12.92 11.31
C MET A 316 17.41 12.04 12.51
N GLN A 317 16.79 10.87 12.30
CA GLN A 317 16.27 10.01 13.38
C GLN A 317 17.23 8.87 13.76
N ALA A 318 18.28 8.64 12.97
CA ALA A 318 19.16 7.49 13.13
C ALA A 318 19.82 7.44 14.52
N TRP A 319 20.13 8.59 15.13
CA TRP A 319 20.86 8.69 16.40
C TRP A 319 20.14 8.02 17.59
N TRP A 320 18.80 8.07 17.64
CA TRP A 320 18.00 7.45 18.70
C TRP A 320 17.38 6.12 18.27
N LEU A 321 17.07 5.95 16.98
CA LEU A 321 16.54 4.70 16.44
C LEU A 321 17.54 3.56 16.51
N LYS A 322 18.83 3.85 16.22
CA LYS A 322 19.89 2.84 16.20
C LYS A 322 20.00 2.06 17.51
N PRO A 323 20.20 2.71 18.68
CA PRO A 323 20.29 1.98 19.94
C PRO A 323 18.99 1.26 20.30
N LEU A 324 17.82 1.83 19.95
CA LEU A 324 16.53 1.21 20.21
C LEU A 324 16.36 -0.10 19.43
N LEU A 325 16.46 -0.04 18.10
CA LEU A 325 16.22 -1.19 17.22
C LEU A 325 17.27 -2.28 17.39
N SER A 326 18.54 -1.90 17.58
CA SER A 326 19.63 -2.87 17.78
C SER A 326 19.55 -3.62 19.11
N SER A 327 18.75 -3.14 20.07
CA SER A 327 18.57 -3.79 21.37
C SER A 327 17.38 -4.77 21.41
N MET A 328 16.53 -4.75 20.39
CA MET A 328 15.33 -5.59 20.32
C MET A 328 15.69 -7.00 19.83
N SER A 329 15.03 -8.02 20.37
CA SER A 329 15.08 -9.36 19.79
C SER A 329 14.26 -9.44 18.50
N ASP A 330 14.55 -10.40 17.64
CA ASP A 330 13.83 -10.59 16.37
C ASP A 330 12.32 -10.75 16.57
N LEU A 331 11.89 -11.46 17.61
CA LEU A 331 10.47 -11.62 17.93
C LEU A 331 9.84 -10.32 18.44
N ALA A 332 10.55 -9.58 19.30
CA ALA A 332 10.08 -8.29 19.79
C ALA A 332 9.95 -7.28 18.64
N LEU A 333 10.89 -7.28 17.69
CA LEU A 333 10.87 -6.45 16.51
C LEU A 333 9.70 -6.83 15.59
N PHE A 334 9.48 -8.13 15.35
CA PHE A 334 8.37 -8.62 14.54
C PHE A 334 7.00 -8.23 15.12
N VAL A 335 6.75 -8.55 16.39
CA VAL A 335 5.47 -8.26 17.06
C VAL A 335 5.29 -6.76 17.26
N GLY A 336 6.37 -6.04 17.59
CA GLY A 336 6.39 -4.59 17.72
C GLY A 336 6.04 -3.91 16.40
N ALA A 337 6.68 -4.31 15.29
CA ALA A 337 6.37 -3.78 13.96
C ALA A 337 4.94 -4.08 13.53
N THR A 338 4.44 -5.29 13.79
CA THR A 338 3.03 -5.66 13.51
C THR A 338 2.05 -4.75 14.26
N SER A 339 2.30 -4.56 15.56
CA SER A 339 1.41 -3.79 16.44
C SER A 339 1.46 -2.29 16.13
N LEU A 340 2.66 -1.74 15.92
CA LEU A 340 2.83 -0.34 15.53
C LEU A 340 2.19 -0.07 14.18
N THR A 341 2.31 -0.99 13.22
CA THR A 341 1.68 -0.83 11.90
C THR A 341 0.16 -0.70 11.99
N ALA A 342 -0.49 -1.30 12.98
CA ALA A 342 -1.93 -1.11 13.16
C ALA A 342 -2.31 0.38 13.36
N ILE A 343 -1.38 1.21 13.80
CA ILE A 343 -1.60 2.62 14.11
C ILE A 343 -0.70 3.57 13.31
N THR A 344 0.21 3.06 12.48
CA THR A 344 1.09 3.88 11.63
C THR A 344 1.29 3.21 10.27
N ASP A 345 1.65 3.99 9.26
CA ASP A 345 1.99 3.47 7.94
C ASP A 345 3.17 2.49 7.98
N ASN A 346 3.03 1.37 7.29
CA ASN A 346 4.04 0.29 7.24
C ASN A 346 5.34 0.69 6.51
N ALA A 347 5.25 1.56 5.51
CA ALA A 347 6.40 2.05 4.75
C ALA A 347 7.25 2.99 5.63
N ALA A 348 6.60 3.79 6.46
CA ALA A 348 7.29 4.60 7.46
C ALA A 348 8.13 3.73 8.41
N LEU A 349 7.57 2.65 8.98
CA LEU A 349 8.28 1.79 9.93
C LEU A 349 9.50 1.08 9.32
N THR A 350 9.32 0.50 8.14
CA THR A 350 10.42 -0.19 7.42
C THR A 350 11.49 0.79 6.98
N TYR A 351 11.11 1.98 6.51
CA TYR A 351 12.06 3.03 6.21
C TYR A 351 12.88 3.44 7.45
N LEU A 352 12.26 3.61 8.62
CA LEU A 352 12.99 3.93 9.85
C LEU A 352 14.02 2.84 10.22
N GLY A 353 13.66 1.57 10.06
CA GLY A 353 14.62 0.49 10.26
C GLY A 353 15.70 0.40 9.18
N SER A 354 15.40 0.87 7.97
CA SER A 354 16.42 1.03 6.93
C SER A 354 17.55 1.96 7.39
N LEU A 355 17.27 2.97 8.23
CA LEU A 355 18.27 3.97 8.65
C LEU A 355 19.37 3.42 9.56
N VAL A 356 19.23 2.18 10.03
CA VAL A 356 20.14 1.58 11.01
C VAL A 356 20.68 0.24 10.48
N GLU A 357 21.87 -0.13 10.94
CA GLU A 357 22.45 -1.44 10.62
C GLU A 357 21.79 -2.52 11.46
N LEU A 358 21.04 -3.41 10.82
CA LEU A 358 20.35 -4.54 11.43
C LEU A 358 20.96 -5.87 10.98
N SER A 359 20.85 -6.92 11.80
CA SER A 359 21.12 -8.29 11.36
C SER A 359 20.13 -8.72 10.28
N GLU A 360 20.49 -9.72 9.46
CA GLU A 360 19.57 -10.26 8.44
C GLU A 360 18.23 -10.75 9.03
N SER A 361 18.28 -11.37 10.22
CA SER A 361 17.07 -11.83 10.91
C SER A 361 16.21 -10.66 11.40
N SER A 362 16.80 -9.58 11.90
CA SER A 362 16.09 -8.38 12.30
C SER A 362 15.50 -7.62 11.11
N LYS A 363 16.22 -7.54 9.96
CA LYS A 363 15.69 -6.99 8.71
C LYS A 363 14.42 -7.73 8.28
N TYR A 364 14.49 -9.06 8.26
CA TYR A 364 13.34 -9.92 7.96
C TYR A 364 12.20 -9.66 8.95
N SER A 365 12.46 -9.72 10.26
CA SER A 365 11.44 -9.58 11.29
C SER A 365 10.72 -8.23 11.23
N LEU A 366 11.46 -7.15 11.00
CA LEU A 366 10.88 -5.81 10.86
C LEU A 366 9.90 -5.75 9.69
N VAL A 367 10.32 -6.18 8.50
CA VAL A 367 9.49 -6.10 7.29
C VAL A 367 8.33 -7.08 7.36
N ALA A 368 8.57 -8.31 7.82
CA ALA A 368 7.53 -9.32 7.95
C ALA A 368 6.45 -8.88 8.95
N GLY A 369 6.85 -8.27 10.08
CA GLY A 369 5.91 -7.69 11.03
C GLY A 369 5.14 -6.51 10.44
N ALA A 370 5.84 -5.58 9.77
CA ALA A 370 5.20 -4.42 9.15
C ALA A 370 4.16 -4.81 8.08
N VAL A 371 4.50 -5.78 7.22
CA VAL A 371 3.59 -6.28 6.19
C VAL A 371 2.41 -7.03 6.82
N ALA A 372 2.63 -7.88 7.84
CA ALA A 372 1.57 -8.60 8.53
C ALA A 372 0.54 -7.66 9.19
N GLY A 373 1.02 -6.58 9.82
CA GLY A 373 0.16 -5.60 10.50
C GLY A 373 -0.58 -4.64 9.57
N GLY A 374 -0.15 -4.51 8.30
CA GLY A 374 -0.66 -3.51 7.35
C GLY A 374 -2.14 -3.64 7.01
N GLY A 375 -2.79 -4.77 7.31
CA GLY A 375 -4.24 -4.94 7.12
C GLY A 375 -5.11 -4.65 8.34
N LEU A 376 -4.54 -4.34 9.50
CA LEU A 376 -5.27 -4.26 10.77
C LEU A 376 -6.22 -3.06 10.85
N THR A 377 -5.88 -1.93 10.23
CA THR A 377 -6.69 -0.71 10.26
C THR A 377 -6.65 0.05 8.94
N VAL A 378 -7.49 1.08 8.80
CA VAL A 378 -7.55 1.91 7.59
C VAL A 378 -6.26 2.69 7.35
N ILE A 379 -5.53 3.06 8.41
CA ILE A 379 -4.32 3.89 8.30
C ILE A 379 -3.02 3.07 8.28
N ALA A 380 -3.11 1.75 8.45
CA ALA A 380 -1.97 0.86 8.57
C ALA A 380 -1.20 0.69 7.24
N ASN A 381 -1.88 0.89 6.11
CA ASN A 381 -1.29 0.77 4.79
C ASN A 381 -2.02 1.69 3.79
N ALA A 382 -1.28 2.36 2.92
CA ALA A 382 -1.78 3.32 1.92
C ALA A 382 -2.92 2.81 0.99
N PRO A 383 -3.02 1.52 0.62
CA PRO A 383 -4.16 0.99 -0.13
C PRO A 383 -5.47 0.98 0.66
N ASN A 384 -5.43 0.80 1.99
CA ASN A 384 -6.64 0.54 2.80
C ASN A 384 -7.69 1.67 2.70
N PRO A 385 -7.34 2.98 2.70
CA PRO A 385 -8.28 4.05 2.46
C PRO A 385 -9.02 3.93 1.11
N ALA A 386 -8.37 3.41 0.07
CA ALA A 386 -9.03 3.20 -1.23
C ALA A 386 -10.11 2.10 -1.13
N GLY A 387 -9.77 0.96 -0.52
CA GLY A 387 -10.74 -0.12 -0.29
C GLY A 387 -11.89 0.32 0.63
N PHE A 388 -11.57 1.06 1.70
CA PHE A 388 -12.55 1.68 2.60
C PHE A 388 -13.49 2.61 1.83
N GLY A 389 -12.94 3.56 1.05
CA GLY A 389 -13.70 4.56 0.33
C GLY A 389 -14.66 3.96 -0.70
N ILE A 390 -14.28 2.85 -1.35
CA ILE A 390 -15.12 2.13 -2.33
C ILE A 390 -16.29 1.42 -1.65
N LEU A 391 -16.08 0.87 -0.45
CA LEU A 391 -17.04 -0.03 0.20
C LEU A 391 -17.89 0.66 1.28
N LYS A 392 -17.46 1.82 1.80
CA LYS A 392 -18.07 2.48 2.98
C LYS A 392 -19.58 2.70 2.87
N ASP A 393 -20.07 3.13 1.71
CA ASP A 393 -21.48 3.50 1.52
C ASP A 393 -22.43 2.30 1.64
N THR A 394 -21.89 1.08 1.55
CA THR A 394 -22.66 -0.15 1.70
C THR A 394 -22.84 -0.60 3.15
N PHE A 395 -22.27 0.12 4.13
CA PHE A 395 -22.37 -0.17 5.56
C PHE A 395 -23.46 0.66 6.27
N GLY A 396 -24.18 1.52 5.54
CA GLY A 396 -25.21 2.40 6.10
C GLY A 396 -24.70 3.81 6.37
N ALA A 397 -25.53 4.64 7.01
CA ALA A 397 -25.23 6.07 7.23
C ALA A 397 -23.97 6.31 8.09
N ASP A 398 -23.70 5.42 9.05
CA ASP A 398 -22.54 5.51 9.94
C ASP A 398 -21.23 4.99 9.31
N GLY A 399 -21.30 4.43 8.10
CA GLY A 399 -20.15 3.86 7.39
C GLY A 399 -19.53 2.65 8.09
N ILE A 400 -18.21 2.50 7.94
CA ILE A 400 -17.43 1.38 8.47
C ILE A 400 -16.93 1.74 9.87
N ASN A 401 -17.31 0.94 10.87
CA ASN A 401 -16.81 1.07 12.23
C ASN A 401 -15.36 0.55 12.32
N PRO A 402 -14.38 1.39 12.74
CA PRO A 402 -12.96 1.01 12.77
C PRO A 402 -12.66 -0.16 13.71
N VAL A 403 -13.33 -0.25 14.86
CA VAL A 403 -13.10 -1.31 15.86
C VAL A 403 -13.59 -2.65 15.31
N ARG A 404 -14.75 -2.70 14.66
CA ARG A 404 -15.25 -3.92 14.03
C ARG A 404 -14.33 -4.38 12.91
N LEU A 405 -13.85 -3.46 12.07
CA LEU A 405 -12.87 -3.78 11.03
C LEU A 405 -11.60 -4.39 11.64
N PHE A 406 -11.03 -3.74 12.66
CA PHE A 406 -9.85 -4.25 13.37
C PHE A 406 -10.06 -5.68 13.88
N LEU A 407 -11.18 -5.93 14.59
CA LEU A 407 -11.48 -7.26 15.13
C LEU A 407 -11.61 -8.33 14.04
N TRP A 408 -12.19 -7.99 12.88
CA TRP A 408 -12.31 -8.92 11.75
C TRP A 408 -11.02 -9.10 10.94
N ALA A 409 -10.05 -8.18 11.06
CA ALA A 409 -8.72 -8.30 10.48
C ALA A 409 -7.75 -9.12 11.35
N LEU A 410 -8.04 -9.32 12.64
CA LEU A 410 -7.15 -10.06 13.56
C LEU A 410 -6.87 -11.50 13.12
N ILE A 411 -7.91 -12.26 12.75
CA ILE A 411 -7.74 -13.68 12.37
C ILE A 411 -6.80 -13.83 11.15
N PRO A 412 -7.04 -13.17 10.00
CA PRO A 412 -6.13 -13.27 8.86
C PRO A 412 -4.75 -12.70 9.18
N THR A 413 -4.65 -11.67 10.03
CA THR A 413 -3.35 -11.15 10.49
C THR A 413 -2.57 -12.20 11.26
N ILE A 414 -3.21 -12.89 12.21
CA ILE A 414 -2.58 -13.97 13.00
C ILE A 414 -2.13 -15.11 12.07
N ILE A 415 -2.94 -15.49 11.09
CA ILE A 415 -2.56 -16.51 10.09
C ILE A 415 -1.32 -16.05 9.31
N GLY A 416 -1.31 -14.80 8.85
CA GLY A 416 -0.16 -14.17 8.20
C GLY A 416 1.10 -14.18 9.08
N MET A 417 0.97 -13.78 10.34
CA MET A 417 2.06 -13.81 11.32
C MET A 417 2.61 -15.22 11.52
N ILE A 418 1.74 -16.21 11.69
CA ILE A 418 2.14 -17.62 11.87
C ILE A 418 2.92 -18.10 10.64
N CYS A 419 2.40 -17.83 9.43
CA CYS A 419 3.08 -18.24 8.20
C CYS A 419 4.45 -17.57 8.06
N LEU A 420 4.56 -16.27 8.36
CA LEU A 420 5.81 -15.53 8.27
C LEU A 420 6.83 -15.91 9.36
N LEU A 421 6.38 -16.32 10.56
CA LEU A 421 7.27 -16.71 11.66
C LEU A 421 7.72 -18.17 11.58
N VAL A 422 6.82 -19.08 11.20
CA VAL A 422 7.03 -20.53 11.36
C VAL A 422 7.58 -21.18 10.09
N LEU A 423 7.16 -20.72 8.91
CA LEU A 423 7.60 -21.34 7.66
C LEU A 423 9.08 -20.98 7.40
N PRO A 424 9.91 -21.93 6.94
CA PRO A 424 11.34 -21.70 6.72
C PRO A 424 11.62 -20.78 5.54
N THR A 425 12.86 -20.41 5.28
CA THR A 425 13.20 -19.89 3.94
C THR A 425 13.28 -21.07 2.98
N VAL A 426 12.82 -20.91 1.75
CA VAL A 426 13.01 -21.91 0.68
C VAL A 426 13.97 -21.35 -0.35
N HIS A 427 14.79 -22.21 -0.96
CA HIS A 427 15.66 -21.81 -2.06
C HIS A 427 15.19 -22.51 -3.32
N PHE A 428 14.64 -21.75 -4.28
CA PHE A 428 14.06 -22.33 -5.49
C PHE A 428 15.10 -22.59 -6.58
N PHE A 429 16.26 -21.91 -6.48
CA PHE A 429 17.27 -21.88 -7.54
C PHE A 429 18.66 -22.36 -7.10
N ASN A 430 18.73 -23.09 -5.97
CA ASN A 430 19.97 -23.71 -5.47
C ASN A 430 20.18 -25.14 -5.95
#